data_AF-A0A973ADE3-F1
#
_entry.id   AF-A0A973ADE3-F1
#
_cell.length_a   1.000
_cell.length_b   1.000
_cell.length_c   1.000
_cell.angle_alpha   90.00
_cell.angle_beta   90.00
_cell.angle_gamma   90.00
#
_symmetry.space_group_name_H-M   'P 1'
#
loop_
_entity.id
_entity.type
_entity.pdbx_description
1 polymer ?
#
loop_
_entity_poly.entity_id
_entity_poly.type
_entity_poly.pdbx_seq_one_letter_code
_entity_poly.pdbx_strand_id
1 'polypeptide(L)'
;SGTQPQVYHNDHSRPERPVVRTLEDEVGRVVRARVVNPKWIAGVMRHGYKGAFEMAATVDYLFAFAATAHCVKDHHFDAVFEAYLGDDEVRGFLEDHNPAALREICERLLEAQSRGLWRPRLNSTHEALARLVA
;
A
#
# COMPACT_ATOMS: atom_id res chain seq x y z
N SER A 1 0.69 -23.83 -18.78
CA SER A 1 1.46 -22.99 -19.72
C SER A 1 2.61 -22.24 -19.06
N GLY A 2 2.59 -21.94 -17.74
CA GLY A 2 3.66 -21.20 -17.06
C GLY A 2 3.68 -19.69 -17.38
N THR A 3 2.74 -19.23 -18.21
CA THR A 3 2.58 -17.84 -18.62
C THR A 3 1.49 -17.20 -17.77
N GLN A 4 1.76 -16.00 -17.25
CA GLN A 4 0.78 -15.21 -16.51
C GLN A 4 -0.42 -14.89 -17.42
N PRO A 5 -1.67 -15.25 -17.04
CA PRO A 5 -2.84 -14.79 -17.76
C PRO A 5 -3.05 -13.29 -17.55
N GLN A 6 -3.65 -12.65 -18.54
CA GLN A 6 -4.17 -11.29 -18.35
C GLN A 6 -5.34 -11.33 -17.37
N VAL A 7 -5.26 -10.50 -16.33
CA VAL A 7 -6.31 -10.37 -15.31
C VAL A 7 -7.02 -9.04 -15.50
N TYR A 8 -8.34 -9.06 -15.52
CA TYR A 8 -9.18 -7.89 -15.73
C TYR A 8 -10.03 -7.58 -14.48
N HIS A 9 -10.27 -6.31 -14.23
CA HIS A 9 -11.23 -5.81 -13.24
C HIS A 9 -12.43 -5.18 -13.97
N ASN A 10 -13.63 -5.64 -13.62
CA ASN A 10 -14.88 -5.16 -14.20
C ASN A 10 -15.53 -4.18 -13.21
N ASP A 11 -15.38 -2.89 -13.48
CA ASP A 11 -15.94 -1.80 -12.67
C ASP A 11 -17.40 -1.57 -13.07
N HIS A 12 -18.31 -2.04 -12.22
CA HIS A 12 -19.75 -1.85 -12.33
C HIS A 12 -20.30 -0.82 -11.33
N SER A 13 -19.43 0.01 -10.73
CA SER A 13 -19.86 1.04 -9.76
C SER A 13 -20.84 2.07 -10.34
N ARG A 14 -20.80 2.23 -11.67
CA ARG A 14 -21.78 2.97 -12.48
C ARG A 14 -22.44 2.01 -13.46
N PRO A 15 -23.62 1.44 -13.14
CA PRO A 15 -24.28 0.44 -13.97
C PRO A 15 -24.53 0.91 -15.41
N GLU A 16 -24.75 2.21 -15.61
CA GLU A 16 -24.96 2.84 -16.92
C GLU A 16 -23.69 2.96 -17.76
N ARG A 17 -22.51 2.83 -17.15
CA ARG A 17 -21.22 2.91 -17.84
C ARG A 17 -20.19 1.96 -17.22
N PRO A 18 -20.33 0.64 -17.44
CA PRO A 18 -19.32 -0.33 -17.03
C PRO A 18 -17.97 -0.04 -17.67
N VAL A 19 -16.89 -0.16 -16.91
CA VAL A 19 -15.52 -0.02 -17.43
C VAL A 19 -14.72 -1.26 -17.10
N VAL A 20 -14.12 -1.87 -18.12
CA VAL A 20 -13.19 -2.99 -17.93
C VAL A 20 -11.77 -2.46 -18.02
N ARG A 21 -10.94 -2.78 -17.02
CA ARG A 21 -9.51 -2.44 -16.98
C ARG A 21 -8.68 -3.68 -16.74
N THR A 22 -7.39 -3.60 -17.01
CA THR A 22 -6.48 -4.61 -16.44
C THR A 22 -6.47 -4.46 -14.91
N LEU A 23 -6.22 -5.54 -14.19
CA LEU A 23 -6.09 -5.48 -12.74
C LEU A 23 -4.93 -4.56 -12.32
N GLU A 24 -3.86 -4.52 -13.12
CA GLU A 24 -2.72 -3.62 -12.90
C GLU A 24 -3.14 -2.14 -12.94
N ASP A 25 -3.91 -1.75 -13.96
CA ASP A 25 -4.43 -0.37 -14.08
C ASP A 25 -5.33 -0.01 -12.89
N GLU A 26 -6.17 -0.95 -12.45
CA GLU A 26 -7.07 -0.71 -11.31
C GLU A 26 -6.29 -0.58 -10.00
N VAL A 27 -5.27 -1.41 -9.76
CA VAL A 27 -4.37 -1.27 -8.60
C VAL A 27 -3.72 0.11 -8.60
N GLY A 28 -3.13 0.53 -9.72
CA GLY A 28 -2.52 1.85 -9.84
C GLY A 28 -3.51 2.99 -9.58
N ARG A 29 -4.75 2.85 -10.07
CA ARG A 29 -5.84 3.81 -9.82
C ARG A 29 -6.20 3.88 -8.35
N VAL A 30 -6.41 2.74 -7.68
CA VAL A 30 -6.79 2.68 -6.26
C VAL A 30 -5.67 3.23 -5.37
N VAL A 31 -4.41 2.89 -5.66
CA VAL A 31 -3.25 3.41 -4.93
C VAL A 31 -3.27 4.94 -4.97
N ARG A 32 -3.37 5.56 -6.15
CA ARG A 32 -3.37 7.03 -6.29
C ARG A 32 -4.64 7.69 -5.76
N ALA A 33 -5.81 7.12 -6.04
CA ALA A 33 -7.09 7.77 -5.75
C ALA A 33 -7.50 7.65 -4.28
N ARG A 34 -7.01 6.61 -3.58
CA ARG A 34 -7.35 6.31 -2.19
C ARG A 34 -6.10 6.22 -1.30
N VAL A 35 -5.26 5.21 -1.53
CA VAL A 35 -4.23 4.79 -0.55
C VAL A 35 -3.27 5.93 -0.20
N VAL A 36 -2.72 6.59 -1.21
CA VAL A 36 -1.76 7.69 -1.02
C VAL A 36 -2.40 9.08 -1.18
N ASN A 37 -3.73 9.15 -1.21
CA ASN A 37 -4.44 10.41 -1.38
C ASN A 37 -4.46 11.17 -0.04
N PRO A 38 -3.91 12.40 0.04
CA PRO A 38 -3.86 13.16 1.29
C PRO A 38 -5.24 13.38 1.92
N LYS A 39 -6.30 13.51 1.10
CA LYS A 39 -7.68 13.66 1.62
C LYS A 39 -8.19 12.39 2.29
N TRP A 40 -7.81 11.23 1.78
CA TRP A 40 -8.18 9.95 2.38
C TRP A 40 -7.37 9.70 3.64
N ILE A 41 -6.05 9.93 3.60
CA ILE A 41 -5.16 9.80 4.77
C ILE A 41 -5.65 10.68 5.92
N ALA A 42 -5.84 11.99 5.68
CA ALA A 42 -6.42 12.91 6.67
C ALA A 42 -7.84 12.52 7.09
N GLY A 43 -8.58 11.84 6.20
CA GLY A 43 -9.87 11.23 6.49
C GLY A 43 -9.80 10.17 7.57
N VAL A 44 -8.92 9.20 7.34
CA VAL A 44 -8.72 8.00 8.15
C VAL A 44 -8.06 8.35 9.48
N MET A 45 -7.12 9.30 9.50
CA MET A 45 -6.45 9.77 10.72
C MET A 45 -7.41 10.32 11.78
N ARG A 46 -8.59 10.83 11.40
CA ARG A 46 -9.62 11.25 12.36
C ARG A 46 -10.24 10.11 13.18
N HIS A 47 -9.92 8.86 12.86
CA HIS A 47 -10.46 7.67 13.51
C HIS A 47 -9.44 6.94 14.39
N GLY A 48 -8.33 7.59 14.77
CA GLY A 48 -7.37 7.10 15.76
C GLY A 48 -6.90 5.66 15.48
N TYR A 49 -6.99 4.78 16.48
CA TYR A 49 -6.60 3.37 16.37
C TYR A 49 -7.16 2.67 15.13
N LYS A 50 -8.47 2.83 14.87
CA LYS A 50 -9.13 2.18 13.73
C LYS A 50 -8.65 2.79 12.41
N GLY A 51 -8.34 4.08 12.40
CA GLY A 51 -7.73 4.72 11.24
C GLY A 51 -6.39 4.08 10.88
N ALA A 52 -5.48 4.00 11.84
CA ALA A 52 -4.19 3.36 11.66
C ALA A 52 -4.30 1.88 11.27
N PHE A 53 -5.27 1.14 11.83
CA PHE A 53 -5.57 -0.24 11.44
C PHE A 53 -5.95 -0.35 9.96
N GLU A 54 -6.81 0.55 9.44
CA GLU A 54 -7.18 0.53 8.02
C GLU A 54 -5.99 0.81 7.09
N MET A 55 -5.04 1.64 7.54
CA MET A 55 -3.81 1.89 6.81
C MET A 55 -2.94 0.63 6.72
N ALA A 56 -2.73 -0.08 7.84
CA ALA A 56 -1.99 -1.35 7.86
C ALA A 56 -2.65 -2.44 7.01
N ALA A 57 -3.97 -2.63 7.14
CA ALA A 57 -4.72 -3.57 6.32
C ALA A 57 -4.60 -3.27 4.82
N THR A 58 -4.55 -1.99 4.44
CA THR A 58 -4.35 -1.60 3.04
C THR A 58 -2.99 -2.05 2.50
N VAL A 59 -1.93 -1.97 3.31
CA VAL A 59 -0.58 -2.43 2.94
C VAL A 59 -0.55 -3.96 2.81
N ASP A 60 -1.20 -4.67 3.73
CA ASP A 60 -1.37 -6.13 3.67
C ASP A 60 -2.07 -6.59 2.38
N TYR A 61 -3.16 -5.91 1.98
CA TYR A 61 -3.86 -6.23 0.74
C TYR A 61 -3.05 -5.93 -0.51
N LEU A 62 -2.32 -4.80 -0.53
CA LEU A 62 -1.42 -4.48 -1.63
C LEU A 62 -0.34 -5.55 -1.78
N PHE A 63 0.25 -5.99 -0.67
CA PHE A 63 1.21 -7.09 -0.65
C PHE A 63 0.60 -8.39 -1.19
N ALA A 64 -0.63 -8.74 -0.78
CA ALA A 64 -1.30 -9.95 -1.25
C ALA A 64 -1.50 -9.92 -2.77
N PHE A 65 -1.90 -8.78 -3.35
CA PHE A 65 -1.98 -8.61 -4.81
C PHE A 65 -0.62 -8.77 -5.50
N ALA A 66 0.44 -8.23 -4.91
CA ALA A 66 1.80 -8.40 -5.44
C ALA A 66 2.21 -9.88 -5.47
N ALA A 67 1.91 -10.61 -4.39
CA ALA A 67 2.29 -12.01 -4.21
C ALA A 67 1.46 -13.00 -5.05
N THR A 68 0.22 -12.65 -5.42
CA THR A 68 -0.72 -13.60 -6.04
C THR A 68 -1.03 -13.30 -7.50
N ALA A 69 -1.00 -12.03 -7.90
CA ALA A 69 -1.46 -11.60 -9.23
C ALA A 69 -0.40 -10.84 -10.03
N HIS A 70 0.75 -10.53 -9.43
CA HIS A 70 1.87 -9.82 -10.08
C HIS A 70 1.45 -8.50 -10.75
N CYS A 71 0.42 -7.83 -10.21
CA CYS A 71 -0.15 -6.59 -10.74
C CYS A 71 0.29 -5.33 -9.96
N VAL A 72 1.19 -5.49 -8.98
CA VAL A 72 1.74 -4.40 -8.18
C VAL A 72 3.16 -4.13 -8.64
N LYS A 73 3.48 -2.87 -8.92
CA LYS A 73 4.80 -2.41 -9.37
C LYS A 73 5.53 -1.71 -8.23
N ASP A 74 6.86 -1.62 -8.34
CA ASP A 74 7.71 -0.99 -7.32
C ASP A 74 7.24 0.41 -6.93
N HIS A 75 6.85 1.23 -7.90
CA HIS A 75 6.38 2.60 -7.65
C HIS A 75 5.07 2.68 -6.84
N HIS A 76 4.29 1.60 -6.77
CA HIS A 76 3.12 1.54 -5.88
C HIS A 76 3.56 1.43 -4.41
N PHE A 77 4.55 0.57 -4.12
CA PHE A 77 5.12 0.45 -2.79
C PHE A 77 5.92 1.68 -2.40
N ASP A 78 6.70 2.27 -3.32
CA ASP A 78 7.38 3.54 -3.08
C ASP A 78 6.38 4.62 -2.68
N ALA A 79 5.26 4.75 -3.39
CA ALA A 79 4.24 5.74 -3.06
C ALA A 79 3.63 5.54 -1.67
N VAL A 80 3.39 4.28 -1.27
CA VAL A 80 2.88 3.96 0.07
C VAL A 80 3.92 4.27 1.15
N PHE A 81 5.18 3.87 0.94
CA PHE A 81 6.27 4.16 1.86
C PHE A 81 6.41 5.66 2.11
N GLU A 82 6.48 6.45 1.04
CA GLU A 82 6.62 7.91 1.14
C GLU A 82 5.41 8.54 1.84
N ALA A 83 4.19 8.12 1.50
CA ALA A 83 2.97 8.71 2.06
C ALA A 83 2.72 8.35 3.53
N TYR A 84 3.17 7.18 4.00
CA TYR A 84 2.87 6.70 5.35
C TYR A 84 4.05 6.84 6.32
N LEU A 85 5.28 6.67 5.84
CA LEU A 85 6.49 6.61 6.67
C LEU A 85 7.47 7.75 6.36
N GLY A 86 7.42 8.28 5.13
CA GLY A 86 8.20 9.46 4.71
C GLY A 86 7.58 10.80 5.15
N ASP A 87 6.27 10.81 5.43
CA ASP A 87 5.57 11.94 6.01
C ASP A 87 5.55 11.83 7.55
N ASP A 88 6.20 12.78 8.23
CA ASP A 88 6.34 12.76 9.69
C ASP A 88 5.01 12.93 10.43
N GLU A 89 4.01 13.62 9.85
CA GLU A 89 2.68 13.78 10.47
C GLU A 89 1.94 12.45 10.44
N VAL A 90 1.98 11.76 9.31
CA VAL A 90 1.33 10.46 9.14
C VAL A 90 2.02 9.39 9.97
N ARG A 91 3.36 9.39 9.99
CA ARG A 91 4.13 8.47 10.81
C ARG A 91 3.88 8.70 12.30
N GLY A 92 3.92 9.94 12.76
CA GLY A 92 3.61 10.31 14.16
C GLY A 92 2.21 9.88 14.56
N PHE A 93 1.21 10.05 13.69
CA PHE A 93 -0.14 9.54 13.94
C PHE A 93 -0.16 8.01 14.16
N LEU A 94 0.53 7.24 13.31
CA LEU A 94 0.62 5.78 13.45
C LEU A 94 1.31 5.40 14.76
N GLU A 95 2.43 6.07 15.11
CA GLU A 95 3.17 5.87 16.36
C GLU A 95 2.27 6.11 17.59
N ASP A 96 1.51 7.21 17.59
CA ASP A 96 0.70 7.63 18.75
C ASP A 96 -0.58 6.80 18.91
N HIS A 97 -1.24 6.43 17.81
CA HIS A 97 -2.59 5.85 17.86
C HIS A 97 -2.61 4.34 17.70
N ASN A 98 -1.64 3.75 17.01
CA ASN A 98 -1.53 2.32 16.84
C ASN A 98 -0.09 1.89 16.45
N PRO A 99 0.85 1.85 17.41
CA PRO A 99 2.23 1.48 17.13
C PRO A 99 2.38 0.04 16.62
N ALA A 100 1.40 -0.85 16.90
CA ALA A 100 1.35 -2.18 16.31
C ALA A 100 1.08 -2.11 14.80
N ALA A 101 0.13 -1.28 14.35
CA ALA A 101 -0.12 -1.06 12.92
C ALA A 101 1.09 -0.46 12.19
N LEU A 102 1.82 0.46 12.82
CA LEU A 102 3.08 0.98 12.27
C LEU A 102 4.09 -0.14 12.03
N ARG A 103 4.29 -0.99 13.05
CA ARG A 103 5.19 -2.14 12.98
C ARG A 103 4.76 -3.10 11.88
N GLU A 104 3.48 -3.45 11.80
CA GLU A 104 2.93 -4.32 10.75
C GLU A 104 3.16 -3.75 9.34
N ILE A 105 2.96 -2.44 9.14
CA ILE A 105 3.27 -1.77 7.87
C ILE A 105 4.76 -1.96 7.52
N CYS A 106 5.65 -1.69 8.48
CA CYS A 106 7.09 -1.78 8.25
C CYS A 106 7.54 -3.23 7.97
N GLU A 107 7.06 -4.19 8.75
CA GLU A 107 7.33 -5.62 8.57
C GLU A 107 6.85 -6.11 7.20
N ARG A 108 5.65 -5.69 6.78
CA ARG A 108 5.11 -6.10 5.48
C ARG A 108 5.89 -5.51 4.31
N LEU A 109 6.33 -4.27 4.44
CA LEU A 109 7.20 -3.60 3.46
C LEU A 109 8.59 -4.26 3.39
N LEU A 110 9.15 -4.67 4.54
CA LEU A 110 10.39 -5.47 4.58
C LEU A 110 10.21 -6.85 3.95
N GLU A 111 9.08 -7.52 4.19
CA GLU A 111 8.76 -8.79 3.54
C GLU A 111 8.63 -8.64 2.03
N ALA A 112 8.04 -7.54 1.55
CA ALA A 112 7.96 -7.25 0.12
C ALA A 112 9.36 -7.16 -0.51
N GLN A 113 10.33 -6.55 0.18
CA GLN A 113 11.72 -6.49 -0.26
C GLN A 113 12.39 -7.88 -0.24
N SER A 114 12.25 -8.62 0.87
CA SER A 114 12.92 -9.92 1.02
C SER A 114 12.42 -10.96 0.01
N ARG A 115 11.15 -10.87 -0.39
CA ARG A 115 10.54 -11.73 -1.42
C ARG A 115 10.71 -11.21 -2.85
N GLY A 116 11.40 -10.08 -3.04
CA GLY A 116 11.61 -9.47 -4.35
C GLY A 116 10.33 -8.93 -5.00
N LEU A 117 9.27 -8.71 -4.22
CA LEU A 117 8.01 -8.10 -4.66
C LEU A 117 8.11 -6.58 -4.77
N TRP A 118 9.07 -5.99 -4.06
CA TRP A 118 9.38 -4.57 -4.11
C TRP A 118 10.88 -4.33 -4.13
N ARG A 119 11.34 -3.51 -5.08
CA ARG A 119 12.68 -2.94 -5.12
C ARG A 119 12.57 -1.43 -4.90
N PRO A 120 12.91 -0.92 -3.70
CA PRO A 120 12.77 0.50 -3.41
C PRO A 120 13.69 1.34 -4.28
N ARG A 121 13.22 2.52 -4.66
CA ARG A 121 14.04 3.50 -5.40
C ARG A 121 15.21 4.04 -4.57
N LEU A 122 15.04 4.16 -3.24
CA LEU A 122 16.06 4.68 -2.33
C LEU A 122 16.75 3.54 -1.58
N ASN A 123 18.09 3.54 -1.58
CA ASN A 123 18.88 2.53 -0.86
C ASN A 123 18.68 2.60 0.66
N SER A 124 18.30 3.77 1.19
CA SER A 124 18.06 3.98 2.63
C SER A 124 16.73 3.41 3.12
N THR A 125 15.81 3.02 2.22
CA THR A 125 14.47 2.55 2.59
C THR A 125 14.53 1.32 3.49
N HIS A 126 15.42 0.36 3.21
CA HIS A 126 15.57 -0.84 4.04
C HIS A 126 15.98 -0.50 5.47
N GLU A 127 17.00 0.35 5.64
CA GLU A 127 17.50 0.77 6.94
C GLU A 127 16.46 1.59 7.71
N ALA A 128 15.71 2.47 7.01
CA ALA A 128 14.63 3.25 7.60
C ALA A 128 13.54 2.33 8.17
N LEU A 129 13.10 1.32 7.40
CA LEU A 129 12.12 0.34 7.87
C LEU A 129 12.65 -0.49 9.05
N ALA A 130 13.89 -0.96 8.98
CA ALA A 130 14.50 -1.76 10.04
C ALA A 130 14.58 -0.98 11.37
N ARG A 131 14.86 0.32 11.33
CA ARG A 131 14.87 1.18 12.53
C ARG A 131 13.49 1.35 13.15
N LEU A 132 12.41 1.35 12.36
CA LEU A 132 11.03 1.51 12.84
C LEU A 132 10.45 0.21 13.42
N VAL A 133 11.08 -0.94 13.13
CA VAL A 133 10.69 -2.25 13.70
C VAL A 133 11.51 -2.59 14.95
N ALA A 134 12.69 -2.00 15.12
CA ALA A 134 13.53 -2.18 16.32
C ALA A 134 12.81 -1.71 17.60
#